data_AF-A0A970XYA2-F1
#
_entry.id   AF-A0A970XYA2-F1
#
_cell.length_a   1.000
_cell.length_b   1.000
_cell.length_c   1.000
_cell.angle_alpha   90.00
_cell.angle_beta   90.00
_cell.angle_gamma   90.00
#
_symmetry.space_group_name_H-M   'P 1'
#
loop_
_entity.id
_entity.type
_entity.pdbx_description
1 polymer ?
#
loop_
_entity_poly.entity_id
_entity_poly.type
_entity_poly.pdbx_seq_one_letter_code
_entity_poly.pdbx_strand_id
1 'polypeptide(L)'
;MDSSEGLSKQTLRIIDANLNRIDESLRLLEDIARLILNDATLSKKLKTIRHNLEYVDFSFKKQLLQARQADSDVGADIKVPQQFEKRDLHSTIIANSHRIEQSLRVVEEMAKTPGIELDSDKFEKARFELYTIEKELVSKLLRKDKADRIKGLYAIIDTDSLKG
;
A
#
# COMPACT_ATOMS: atom_id res chain seq x y z
N MET A 1 -41.89 7.69 -1.14
CA MET A 1 -41.66 7.88 -2.59
C MET A 1 -40.91 9.19 -2.68
N ASP A 2 -39.62 9.29 -2.93
CA ASP A 2 -38.68 8.39 -3.59
C ASP A 2 -37.29 8.78 -3.04
N SER A 3 -36.58 7.87 -2.38
CA SER A 3 -35.23 8.13 -1.88
C SER A 3 -34.38 6.87 -1.93
N SER A 4 -34.54 6.09 -3.01
CA SER A 4 -33.39 5.38 -3.57
C SER A 4 -32.58 6.40 -4.38
N GLU A 5 -31.96 7.37 -3.70
CA GLU A 5 -30.87 8.13 -4.32
C GLU A 5 -29.76 7.11 -4.54
N GLY A 6 -29.67 6.58 -5.76
CA GLY A 6 -28.54 5.77 -6.18
C GLY A 6 -27.24 6.49 -5.85
N LEU A 7 -26.19 5.74 -5.51
CA LEU A 7 -24.89 6.30 -5.17
C LEU A 7 -24.49 7.41 -6.14
N SER A 8 -24.11 8.58 -5.62
CA SER A 8 -23.67 9.67 -6.48
C SER A 8 -22.47 9.22 -7.32
N LYS A 9 -22.46 9.61 -8.60
CA LYS A 9 -21.34 9.30 -9.50
C LYS A 9 -20.00 9.81 -8.94
N GLN A 10 -20.03 10.94 -8.23
CA GLN A 10 -18.85 11.50 -7.55
C GLN A 10 -18.34 10.57 -6.43
N THR A 11 -19.23 10.04 -5.61
CA THR A 11 -18.90 9.08 -4.54
C THR A 11 -18.21 7.84 -5.10
N LEU A 12 -18.77 7.25 -6.17
CA LEU A 12 -18.18 6.09 -6.84
C LEU A 12 -16.79 6.39 -7.43
N ARG A 13 -16.59 7.58 -8.01
CA ARG A 13 -15.27 8.02 -8.50
C ARG A 13 -14.23 8.12 -7.40
N ILE A 14 -14.60 8.61 -6.22
CA ILE A 14 -13.70 8.69 -5.06
C ILE A 14 -13.28 7.28 -4.63
N ILE A 15 -14.22 6.35 -4.53
CA ILE A 15 -13.94 4.97 -4.14
C ILE A 15 -13.04 4.28 -5.18
N ASP A 16 -13.40 4.38 -6.47
CA ASP A 16 -12.64 3.77 -7.57
C ASP A 16 -11.18 4.25 -7.59
N ALA A 17 -10.97 5.57 -7.49
CA ALA A 17 -9.63 6.14 -7.49
C ALA A 17 -8.78 5.66 -6.30
N ASN A 18 -9.36 5.55 -5.10
CA ASN A 18 -8.63 5.11 -3.91
C ASN A 18 -8.38 3.60 -3.90
N LEU A 19 -9.32 2.78 -4.38
CA LEU A 19 -9.09 1.34 -4.58
C LEU A 19 -7.94 1.09 -5.57
N ASN A 20 -7.88 1.84 -6.67
CA ASN A 20 -6.78 1.73 -7.63
C ASN A 20 -5.43 2.15 -7.02
N ARG A 21 -5.40 3.24 -6.22
CA ARG A 21 -4.17 3.68 -5.52
C ARG A 21 -3.67 2.66 -4.51
N ILE A 22 -4.58 2.01 -3.79
CA ILE A 22 -4.27 0.90 -2.87
C ILE A 22 -3.63 -0.24 -3.65
N ASP A 23 -4.25 -0.66 -4.75
CA ASP A 23 -3.82 -1.82 -5.53
C ASP A 23 -2.41 -1.64 -6.13
N GLU A 24 -2.18 -0.52 -6.81
CA GLU A 24 -0.88 -0.17 -7.42
C GLU A 24 0.25 -0.14 -6.38
N SER A 25 -0.03 0.46 -5.23
CA SER A 25 0.96 0.66 -4.18
C SER A 25 1.24 -0.64 -3.42
N LEU A 26 0.21 -1.46 -3.14
CA LEU A 26 0.38 -2.80 -2.58
C LEU A 26 1.17 -3.70 -3.52
N ARG A 27 0.93 -3.61 -4.84
CA ARG A 27 1.69 -4.35 -5.85
C ARG A 27 3.17 -4.00 -5.79
N LEU A 28 3.50 -2.72 -5.70
CA LEU A 28 4.89 -2.29 -5.56
C LEU A 28 5.53 -2.84 -4.29
N LEU A 29 4.87 -2.73 -3.13
CA LEU A 29 5.41 -3.27 -1.88
C LEU A 29 5.58 -4.80 -1.94
N GLU A 30 4.66 -5.52 -2.58
CA GLU A 30 4.75 -6.96 -2.81
C GLU A 30 5.96 -7.32 -3.66
N ASP A 31 6.21 -6.58 -4.75
CA ASP A 31 7.36 -6.80 -5.61
C ASP A 31 8.68 -6.47 -4.92
N ILE A 32 8.73 -5.45 -4.06
CA ILE A 32 9.89 -5.17 -3.20
C ILE A 32 10.14 -6.33 -2.24
N ALA A 33 9.12 -6.82 -1.54
CA ALA A 33 9.23 -7.96 -0.65
C ALA A 33 9.73 -9.22 -1.39
N ARG A 34 9.17 -9.48 -2.56
CA ARG A 34 9.42 -10.70 -3.35
C ARG A 34 10.77 -10.68 -4.07
N LEU A 35 11.13 -9.56 -4.69
CA LEU A 35 12.26 -9.48 -5.62
C LEU A 35 13.51 -8.84 -5.01
N ILE A 36 13.36 -7.94 -4.04
CA ILE A 36 14.50 -7.26 -3.41
C ILE A 36 14.86 -7.93 -2.09
N LEU A 37 13.85 -8.20 -1.25
CA LEU A 37 14.06 -8.83 0.05
C LEU A 37 14.04 -10.37 0.00
N ASN A 38 13.53 -10.96 -1.09
CA ASN A 38 13.30 -12.40 -1.23
C ASN A 38 12.52 -12.98 -0.03
N ASP A 39 11.57 -12.22 0.50
CA ASP A 39 10.79 -12.57 1.69
C ASP A 39 9.41 -13.11 1.29
N ALA A 40 9.31 -14.44 1.25
CA ALA A 40 8.07 -15.13 0.88
C ALA A 40 6.92 -14.85 1.87
N THR A 41 7.22 -14.64 3.15
CA THR A 41 6.21 -14.38 4.18
C THR A 41 5.59 -13.00 3.99
N LEU A 42 6.41 -11.96 3.81
CA LEU A 42 5.93 -10.60 3.53
C LEU A 42 5.20 -10.52 2.20
N SER A 43 5.73 -11.15 1.15
CA SER A 43 5.06 -11.21 -0.15
C SER A 43 3.68 -11.86 -0.03
N LYS A 44 3.55 -12.94 0.75
CA LYS A 44 2.25 -13.59 0.99
C LYS A 44 1.29 -12.68 1.78
N LYS A 45 1.75 -11.97 2.82
CA LYS A 45 0.92 -11.02 3.58
C LYS A 45 0.36 -9.94 2.65
N LEU A 46 1.22 -9.27 1.89
CA LEU A 46 0.83 -8.21 0.94
C LEU A 46 -0.13 -8.72 -0.14
N LYS A 47 0.14 -9.89 -0.72
CA LYS A 47 -0.77 -10.53 -1.68
C LYS A 47 -2.13 -10.86 -1.07
N THR A 48 -2.15 -11.30 0.19
CA THR A 48 -3.39 -11.61 0.93
C THR A 48 -4.21 -10.35 1.15
N ILE A 49 -3.59 -9.25 1.60
CA ILE A 49 -4.27 -7.96 1.74
C ILE A 49 -4.86 -7.53 0.40
N ARG A 50 -4.09 -7.59 -0.69
CA ARG A 50 -4.58 -7.19 -2.03
C ARG A 50 -5.80 -8.01 -2.44
N HIS A 51 -5.74 -9.34 -2.36
CA HIS A 51 -6.89 -10.19 -2.69
C HIS A 51 -8.09 -9.95 -1.79
N ASN A 52 -7.86 -9.73 -0.49
CA ASN A 52 -8.95 -9.41 0.43
C ASN A 52 -9.62 -8.10 0.01
N LEU A 53 -8.87 -7.05 -0.31
CA LEU A 53 -9.41 -5.75 -0.72
C LEU A 53 -10.05 -5.75 -2.12
N GLU A 54 -9.57 -6.58 -3.05
CA GLU A 54 -10.15 -6.79 -4.38
C GLU A 54 -11.55 -7.45 -4.34
N TYR A 55 -11.91 -8.11 -3.23
CA TYR A 55 -13.21 -8.73 -3.06
C TYR A 55 -14.29 -7.68 -2.89
N VAL A 56 -14.88 -7.33 -4.02
CA VAL A 56 -15.98 -6.41 -4.24
C VAL A 56 -16.90 -7.11 -5.24
N ASP A 57 -18.21 -7.11 -4.97
CA ASP A 57 -19.18 -7.76 -5.86
C ASP A 57 -19.09 -7.21 -7.30
N PHE A 58 -19.35 -8.07 -8.27
CA PHE A 58 -19.26 -7.71 -9.69
C PHE A 58 -20.19 -6.54 -10.06
N SER A 59 -21.37 -6.46 -9.45
CA SER A 59 -22.30 -5.34 -9.62
C SER A 59 -21.67 -4.01 -9.18
N PHE A 60 -21.03 -3.99 -8.01
CA PHE A 60 -20.38 -2.78 -7.52
C PHE A 60 -19.16 -2.40 -8.37
N LYS A 61 -18.35 -3.39 -8.80
CA LYS A 61 -17.26 -3.15 -9.77
C LYS A 61 -17.76 -2.51 -11.07
N LYS A 62 -18.91 -2.95 -11.58
CA LYS A 62 -19.54 -2.36 -12.76
C LYS A 62 -19.95 -0.90 -12.51
N GLN A 63 -20.50 -0.58 -11.35
CA GLN A 63 -20.86 0.80 -10.98
C GLN A 63 -19.62 1.70 -10.92
N LEU A 64 -18.52 1.24 -10.30
CA LEU A 64 -17.25 1.97 -10.26
C LEU A 64 -16.72 2.24 -11.67
N LEU A 65 -16.72 1.23 -12.54
CA LEU A 65 -16.27 1.37 -13.93
C LEU A 65 -17.13 2.36 -14.73
N GLN A 66 -18.45 2.35 -14.55
CA GLN A 66 -19.37 3.28 -15.21
C GLN A 66 -19.20 4.72 -14.69
N ALA A 67 -18.80 4.89 -13.44
CA ALA A 67 -18.57 6.19 -12.84
C ALA A 67 -17.21 6.79 -13.23
N ARG A 68 -16.23 5.97 -13.61
CA ARG A 68 -14.85 6.36 -13.93
C ARG A 68 -14.80 7.42 -15.04
N GLN A 69 -14.06 8.49 -14.77
CA GLN A 69 -13.84 9.62 -15.68
C GLN A 69 -12.41 10.15 -15.48
N ALA A 70 -11.43 9.49 -16.09
CA ALA A 70 -10.02 9.85 -15.98
C ALA A 70 -9.64 11.01 -16.92
N ASP A 71 -10.31 11.09 -18.07
CA ASP A 71 -10.19 12.11 -19.10
C ASP A 71 -10.69 13.50 -18.66
N SER A 72 -11.65 13.55 -17.74
CA SER A 72 -12.18 14.77 -17.16
C SER A 72 -11.81 14.94 -15.69
N ASP A 73 -10.66 14.40 -15.26
CA ASP A 73 -10.18 14.56 -13.89
C ASP A 73 -9.55 15.95 -13.71
N VAL A 74 -10.16 16.77 -12.85
CA VAL A 74 -9.72 18.16 -12.57
C VAL A 74 -8.31 18.23 -11.97
N GLY A 75 -7.84 17.14 -11.37
CA GLY A 75 -6.51 17.01 -10.79
C GLY A 75 -5.45 16.48 -11.75
N ALA A 76 -5.82 16.01 -12.95
CA ALA A 76 -4.88 15.35 -13.89
C ALA A 76 -3.69 16.24 -14.26
N ASP A 77 -3.93 17.54 -14.47
CA ASP A 77 -2.89 18.50 -14.85
C ASP A 77 -2.30 19.30 -13.67
N ILE A 78 -2.78 19.05 -12.44
CA ILE A 78 -2.26 19.73 -11.25
C ILE A 78 -0.92 19.10 -10.88
N LYS A 79 0.15 19.66 -11.42
CA LYS A 79 1.52 19.29 -11.07
C LYS A 79 1.97 20.13 -9.88
N VAL A 80 2.10 19.48 -8.73
CA VAL A 80 2.87 20.07 -7.62
C VAL A 80 4.35 19.92 -7.97
N PRO A 81 5.16 21.00 -8.01
CA PRO A 81 6.59 20.89 -8.23
C PRO A 81 7.20 20.00 -7.14
N GLN A 82 7.51 18.76 -7.51
CA GLN A 82 8.30 17.89 -6.67
C GLN A 82 9.76 18.20 -6.97
N GLN A 83 10.55 18.49 -5.93
CA GLN A 83 11.98 18.34 -6.05
C GLN A 83 12.24 16.88 -6.45
N PHE A 84 12.80 16.69 -7.64
CA PHE A 84 13.33 15.42 -8.09
C PHE A 84 14.61 15.12 -7.30
N GLU A 85 14.49 14.98 -5.98
CA GLU A 85 15.53 14.31 -5.23
C GLU A 85 15.49 12.83 -5.60
N LYS A 86 16.66 12.24 -5.78
CA LYS A 86 16.79 10.79 -5.96
C LYS A 86 16.18 10.13 -4.72
N ARG A 87 14.98 9.57 -4.86
CA ARG A 87 14.38 8.74 -3.82
C ARG A 87 15.15 7.44 -3.75
N ASP A 88 15.64 7.12 -2.57
CA ASP A 88 16.14 5.80 -2.27
C ASP A 88 14.97 4.80 -2.10
N LEU A 89 15.30 3.52 -1.95
CA LEU A 89 14.29 2.49 -1.81
C LEU A 89 13.51 2.62 -0.48
N HIS A 90 14.14 3.14 0.58
CA HIS A 90 13.49 3.38 1.89
C HIS A 90 12.37 4.40 1.78
N SER A 91 12.68 5.58 1.21
CA SER A 91 11.70 6.63 0.97
C SER A 91 10.60 6.18 -0.01
N THR A 92 10.92 5.29 -0.95
CA THR A 92 9.93 4.67 -1.84
C THR A 92 8.96 3.77 -1.07
N ILE A 93 9.44 2.92 -0.16
CA ILE A 93 8.59 2.08 0.69
C ILE A 93 7.67 2.96 1.54
N ILE A 94 8.25 3.92 2.29
CA ILE A 94 7.50 4.79 3.21
C ILE A 94 6.42 5.58 2.45
N ALA A 95 6.77 6.20 1.33
CA ALA A 95 5.82 6.98 0.54
C ALA A 95 4.65 6.13 0.02
N ASN A 96 4.90 4.89 -0.39
CA ASN A 96 3.86 4.00 -0.88
C ASN A 96 3.02 3.39 0.26
N SER A 97 3.62 3.07 1.41
CA SER A 97 2.88 2.69 2.62
C SER A 97 1.89 3.79 3.02
N HIS A 98 2.36 5.04 3.17
CA HIS A 98 1.50 6.17 3.47
C HIS A 98 0.39 6.38 2.42
N ARG A 99 0.69 6.21 1.13
CA ARG A 99 -0.32 6.33 0.05
C ARG A 99 -1.43 5.29 0.23
N ILE A 100 -1.08 4.04 0.56
CA ILE A 100 -2.07 3.00 0.80
C ILE A 100 -2.87 3.33 2.06
N GLU A 101 -2.22 3.72 3.17
CA GLU A 101 -2.89 4.05 4.44
C GLU A 101 -3.90 5.18 4.28
N GLN A 102 -3.53 6.25 3.58
CA GLN A 102 -4.41 7.37 3.27
C GLN A 102 -5.58 6.92 2.40
N SER A 103 -5.31 6.11 1.37
CA SER A 103 -6.35 5.62 0.47
C SER A 103 -7.31 4.65 1.18
N LEU A 104 -6.80 3.77 2.05
CA LEU A 104 -7.59 2.91 2.93
C LEU A 104 -8.47 3.74 3.84
N ARG A 105 -7.92 4.81 4.45
CA ARG A 105 -8.70 5.72 5.30
C ARG A 105 -9.82 6.39 4.53
N VAL A 106 -9.60 6.81 3.28
CA VAL A 106 -10.66 7.37 2.45
C VAL A 106 -11.75 6.33 2.21
N VAL A 107 -11.41 5.11 1.79
CA VAL A 107 -12.43 4.07 1.52
C VAL A 107 -13.16 3.65 2.80
N GLU A 108 -12.46 3.60 3.95
CA GLU A 108 -13.05 3.38 5.27
C GLU A 108 -14.15 4.41 5.58
N GLU A 109 -13.88 5.70 5.40
CA GLU A 109 -14.86 6.75 5.65
C GLU A 109 -16.00 6.74 4.62
N MET A 110 -15.70 6.46 3.34
CA MET A 110 -16.73 6.31 2.32
C MET A 110 -17.67 5.14 2.64
N ALA A 111 -17.15 4.01 3.12
CA ALA A 111 -17.94 2.83 3.48
C ALA A 111 -18.95 3.10 4.61
N LYS A 112 -18.75 4.15 5.42
CA LYS A 112 -19.70 4.57 6.47
C LYS A 112 -20.88 5.39 5.93
N THR A 113 -20.86 5.77 4.65
CA THR A 113 -21.93 6.54 4.01
C THR A 113 -23.13 5.63 3.70
N PRO A 114 -24.38 6.05 4.00
CA PRO A 114 -25.57 5.27 3.68
C PRO A 114 -25.65 4.90 2.19
N GLY A 115 -26.03 3.65 1.91
CA GLY A 115 -26.17 3.11 0.56
C GLY A 115 -24.89 2.52 -0.03
N ILE A 116 -23.72 2.73 0.58
CA ILE A 116 -22.46 2.12 0.13
C ILE A 116 -22.31 0.73 0.76
N GLU A 117 -22.33 -0.31 -0.07
CA GLU A 117 -22.18 -1.70 0.37
C GLU A 117 -20.69 -2.10 0.45
N LEU A 118 -19.95 -1.42 1.32
CA LEU A 118 -18.55 -1.73 1.63
C LEU A 118 -18.39 -1.97 3.13
N ASP A 119 -17.56 -2.93 3.49
CA ASP A 119 -17.23 -3.23 4.89
C ASP A 119 -16.17 -2.26 5.40
N SER A 120 -16.56 -1.27 6.21
CA SER A 120 -15.64 -0.31 6.84
C SER A 120 -14.57 -0.99 7.69
N ASP A 121 -14.93 -2.00 8.49
CA ASP A 121 -14.00 -2.68 9.41
C ASP A 121 -12.89 -3.39 8.66
N LYS A 122 -13.18 -3.88 7.46
CA LYS A 122 -12.19 -4.51 6.56
C LYS A 122 -11.10 -3.52 6.16
N PHE A 123 -11.45 -2.27 5.82
CA PHE A 123 -10.47 -1.25 5.44
C PHE A 123 -9.68 -0.74 6.64
N GLU A 124 -10.34 -0.62 7.80
CA GLU A 124 -9.67 -0.29 9.06
C GLU A 124 -8.62 -1.35 9.43
N LYS A 125 -9.01 -2.63 9.42
CA LYS A 125 -8.10 -3.76 9.73
C LYS A 125 -6.91 -3.80 8.77
N ALA A 126 -7.15 -3.62 7.46
CA ALA A 126 -6.08 -3.56 6.46
C ALA A 126 -5.10 -2.41 6.74
N ARG A 127 -5.60 -1.25 7.20
CA ARG A 127 -4.76 -0.09 7.53
C ARG A 127 -3.86 -0.37 8.73
N PHE A 128 -4.39 -1.00 9.78
CA PHE A 128 -3.58 -1.39 10.93
C PHE A 128 -2.56 -2.49 10.62
N GLU A 129 -2.93 -3.46 9.78
CA GLU A 129 -1.99 -4.48 9.30
C GLU A 129 -0.84 -3.84 8.51
N LEU A 130 -1.16 -2.82 7.70
CA LEU A 130 -0.17 -2.13 6.89
C LEU A 130 0.87 -1.37 7.72
N TYR A 131 0.51 -0.75 8.84
CA TYR A 131 1.49 -0.14 9.76
C TYR A 131 2.54 -1.15 10.23
N THR A 132 2.11 -2.40 10.47
CA THR A 132 3.02 -3.47 10.88
C THR A 132 3.91 -3.90 9.71
N ILE A 133 3.34 -4.04 8.52
CA ILE A 133 4.07 -4.42 7.30
C ILE A 133 5.10 -3.35 6.91
N GLU A 134 4.76 -2.07 6.99
CA GLU A 134 5.69 -0.97 6.73
C GLU A 134 6.93 -1.10 7.61
N LYS A 135 6.72 -1.23 8.93
CA LYS A 135 7.82 -1.40 9.90
C LYS A 135 8.68 -2.62 9.57
N GLU A 136 8.07 -3.74 9.20
CA GLU A 136 8.77 -4.96 8.80
C GLU A 136 9.61 -4.76 7.52
N LEU A 137 9.03 -4.13 6.49
CA LEU A 137 9.69 -3.85 5.20
C LEU A 137 10.92 -2.96 5.39
N VAL A 138 10.76 -1.82 6.06
CA VAL A 138 11.86 -0.88 6.33
C VAL A 138 12.95 -1.54 7.16
N SER A 139 12.57 -2.28 8.21
CA SER A 139 13.53 -2.96 9.07
C SER A 139 14.35 -4.01 8.33
N LYS A 140 13.72 -4.78 7.44
CA LYS A 140 14.41 -5.80 6.64
C LYS A 140 15.30 -5.17 5.57
N LEU A 141 14.87 -4.09 4.94
CA LEU A 141 15.69 -3.39 3.97
C LEU A 141 16.94 -2.79 4.64
N LEU A 142 16.80 -2.14 5.79
CA LEU A 142 17.94 -1.62 6.56
C LEU A 142 18.94 -2.72 6.96
N ARG A 143 18.45 -3.90 7.34
CA ARG A 143 19.30 -5.05 7.66
C ARG A 143 20.03 -5.57 6.43
N LYS A 144 19.34 -5.66 5.29
CA LYS A 144 19.93 -6.04 4.02
C LYS A 144 21.06 -5.09 3.62
N ASP A 145 20.82 -3.78 3.69
CA ASP A 145 21.82 -2.76 3.35
C ASP A 145 23.04 -2.84 4.27
N LYS A 146 22.82 -3.06 5.57
CA LYS A 146 23.92 -3.26 6.53
C LYS A 146 24.73 -4.51 6.19
N ALA A 147 24.06 -5.63 5.91
CA ALA A 147 24.73 -6.88 5.55
C ALA A 147 25.55 -6.72 4.25
N ASP A 148 25.02 -6.00 3.26
CA ASP A 148 25.71 -5.72 2.01
C ASP A 148 26.95 -4.83 2.20
N ARG A 149 26.94 -3.90 3.18
CA ARG A 149 28.11 -3.07 3.56
C ARG A 149 29.17 -3.80 4.37
N ILE A 150 28.78 -4.85 5.11
CA ILE A 150 29.65 -5.61 6.02
C ILE A 150 30.37 -6.78 5.31
N LYS A 151 30.11 -7.00 4.02
CA LYS A 151 30.82 -7.99 3.20
C LYS A 151 32.33 -7.69 3.19
N GLY A 152 33.13 -8.64 3.66
CA GLY A 152 34.60 -8.54 3.70
C GLY A 152 35.22 -8.25 5.07
N LEU A 153 34.42 -8.24 6.15
CA LEU A 153 34.95 -8.22 7.51
C LEU A 153 35.52 -9.60 7.89
N TYR A 154 36.80 -9.65 8.23
CA TYR A 154 37.47 -10.80 8.82
C TYR A 154 37.67 -10.55 10.31
N ALA A 155 37.28 -11.51 11.14
CA ALA A 155 37.58 -11.47 12.56
C ALA A 155 39.04 -11.88 12.77
N ILE A 156 39.87 -10.96 13.28
CA ILE A 156 41.18 -11.29 13.84
C ILE A 156 40.95 -11.56 15.31
N ILE A 157 41.13 -12.82 15.72
CA ILE A 157 40.99 -13.24 17.11
C ILE A 157 42.39 -13.43 17.65
N ASP A 158 42.68 -12.78 18.78
CA ASP A 158 43.90 -13.03 19.54
C ASP A 158 43.80 -14.41 20.21
N THR A 159 44.70 -15.30 19.82
CA THR A 159 44.79 -16.66 20.36
C THR A 159 45.09 -16.69 21.86
N ASP A 160 45.69 -15.65 22.43
CA ASP A 160 45.92 -15.58 23.87
C ASP A 160 44.64 -15.29 24.67
N SER A 161 43.63 -14.70 24.02
CA SER A 161 42.28 -14.51 24.60
C SER A 161 41.39 -15.76 24.52
N LEU A 162 41.82 -16.81 23.81
CA LEU A 162 41.08 -18.08 23.67
C LEU A 162 41.50 -19.15 24.69
N LYS A 163 42.53 -18.88 25.51
CA LYS A 163 42.97 -19.76 26.60
C LYS A 163 42.16 -19.45 27.87
N GLY A 164 40.87 -19.77 27.83
CA GLY A 164 39.98 -19.82 29.00
C GLY A 164 39.62 -21.25 29.34
#